data_AF-A0A2E1MIK6-F1
#
_entry.id   AF-A0A2E1MIK6-F1
#
_cell.length_a   1.000
_cell.length_b   1.000
_cell.length_c   1.000
_cell.angle_alpha   90.00
_cell.angle_beta   90.00
_cell.angle_gamma   90.00
#
_symmetry.space_group_name_H-M   'P 1'
#
loop_
_entity.id
_entity.type
_entity.pdbx_description
1 polymer ?
#
loop_
_entity_poly.entity_id
_entity_poly.type
_entity_poly.pdbx_seq_one_letter_code
_entity_poly.pdbx_strand_id
1 'polypeptide(L)'
;VENYFKNNELLSSELGFINFIVGKKSFTIDINKKKYDKGIIFEVPRFSLIQSITFNIFDDLLIGNFMKTKVLGFGGKQLYPIFNPIIPKYYDQAKIKTKNELKEYYKFYFNKNKINFIFEILKYQTSMVIRKNISTNNKLYQNIGKLRKIGLKDFF
;
A
#
# COMPACT_ATOMS: atom_id res chain seq x y z
N VAL A 1 -18.72 -4.17 4.53
CA VAL A 1 -17.30 -4.61 4.62
C VAL A 1 -16.92 -5.52 3.44
N GLU A 2 -17.60 -6.65 3.19
CA GLU A 2 -17.22 -7.55 2.09
C GLU A 2 -17.12 -6.91 0.71
N ASN A 3 -18.16 -6.19 0.28
CA ASN A 3 -18.18 -5.53 -1.04
C ASN A 3 -17.03 -4.54 -1.26
N TYR A 4 -16.52 -3.94 -0.18
CA TYR A 4 -15.41 -2.99 -0.25
C TYR A 4 -14.12 -3.68 -0.72
N PHE A 5 -13.89 -4.94 -0.31
CA PHE A 5 -12.70 -5.70 -0.70
C PHE A 5 -12.92 -6.61 -1.92
N LYS A 6 -14.08 -7.29 -2.01
CA LYS A 6 -14.35 -8.28 -3.08
C LYS A 6 -14.47 -7.66 -4.47
N ASN A 7 -14.91 -6.41 -4.58
CA ASN A 7 -15.10 -5.73 -5.85
C ASN A 7 -13.82 -5.10 -6.42
N ASN A 8 -12.63 -5.55 -5.98
CA ASN A 8 -11.34 -5.02 -6.42
C ASN A 8 -10.52 -6.13 -7.10
N GLU A 9 -10.38 -6.03 -8.42
CA GLU A 9 -9.63 -7.00 -9.25
C GLU A 9 -8.14 -6.97 -8.92
N LEU A 10 -7.57 -5.79 -8.66
CA LEU A 10 -6.16 -5.67 -8.28
C LEU A 10 -5.90 -6.47 -6.99
N LEU A 11 -6.78 -6.33 -6.00
CA LEU A 11 -6.68 -7.04 -4.72
C LEU A 11 -6.80 -8.55 -4.91
N SER A 12 -7.80 -9.02 -5.65
CA SER A 12 -8.01 -10.46 -5.90
C SER A 12 -6.92 -11.08 -6.74
N SER A 13 -6.23 -10.28 -7.55
CA SER A 13 -5.05 -10.72 -8.29
C SER A 13 -3.83 -10.95 -7.39
N GLU A 14 -3.84 -10.55 -6.11
CA GLU A 14 -2.70 -10.67 -5.20
C GLU A 14 -2.99 -11.46 -3.91
N LEU A 15 -4.19 -11.33 -3.35
CA LEU A 15 -4.59 -11.88 -2.05
C LEU A 15 -5.66 -12.97 -2.20
N GLY A 16 -5.59 -13.98 -1.34
CA GLY A 16 -6.63 -14.99 -1.19
C GLY A 16 -7.70 -14.62 -0.17
N PHE A 17 -7.31 -14.05 0.96
CA PHE A 17 -8.27 -13.69 2.02
C PHE A 17 -7.83 -12.50 2.87
N ILE A 18 -8.80 -11.88 3.53
CA ILE A 18 -8.58 -10.92 4.61
C ILE A 18 -9.38 -11.37 5.83
N ASN A 19 -8.70 -11.56 6.97
CA ASN A 19 -9.35 -11.86 8.24
C ASN A 19 -9.37 -10.61 9.12
N PHE A 20 -10.50 -10.35 9.74
CA PHE A 20 -10.68 -9.26 10.69
C PHE A 20 -10.97 -9.82 12.07
N ILE A 21 -10.19 -9.41 13.07
CA ILE A 21 -10.43 -9.64 14.48
C ILE A 21 -10.96 -8.34 15.07
N VAL A 22 -12.24 -8.35 15.48
CA VAL A 22 -12.96 -7.19 15.97
C VAL A 22 -13.62 -7.55 17.30
N GLY A 23 -13.15 -6.95 18.39
CA GLY A 23 -13.70 -7.22 19.73
C GLY A 23 -13.70 -8.70 20.10
N LYS A 24 -12.58 -9.40 19.84
CA LYS A 24 -12.38 -10.85 20.03
C LYS A 24 -13.20 -11.77 19.13
N LYS A 25 -14.02 -11.25 18.22
CA LYS A 25 -14.68 -12.04 17.16
C LYS A 25 -13.89 -11.94 15.87
N SER A 26 -13.69 -13.06 15.20
CA SER A 26 -13.02 -13.11 13.90
C SER A 26 -14.03 -13.35 12.78
N PHE A 27 -13.87 -12.68 11.65
CA PHE A 27 -14.56 -13.03 10.40
C PHE A 27 -13.58 -12.93 9.22
N THR A 28 -13.77 -13.78 8.23
CA THR A 28 -12.91 -13.86 7.04
C THR A 28 -13.68 -13.43 5.81
N ILE A 29 -13.03 -12.62 4.98
CA ILE A 29 -13.49 -12.25 3.65
C ILE A 29 -12.63 -13.03 2.66
N ASP A 30 -13.24 -13.99 1.98
CA ASP A 30 -12.59 -14.70 0.88
C ASP A 30 -12.52 -13.78 -0.33
N ILE A 31 -11.30 -13.48 -0.79
CA ILE A 31 -11.03 -12.61 -1.94
C ILE A 31 -10.79 -13.45 -3.19
N ASN A 32 -9.93 -14.47 -3.10
CA ASN A 32 -9.61 -15.37 -4.21
C ASN A 32 -9.22 -16.77 -3.70
N LYS A 33 -10.11 -17.74 -3.92
CA LYS A 33 -9.91 -19.13 -3.47
C LYS A 33 -8.65 -19.79 -4.06
N LYS A 34 -8.17 -19.35 -5.23
CA LYS A 34 -6.95 -19.89 -5.86
C LYS A 34 -5.66 -19.46 -5.16
N LYS A 35 -5.72 -18.49 -4.24
CA LYS A 35 -4.57 -17.93 -3.50
C LYS A 35 -4.72 -18.08 -1.99
N TYR A 36 -5.36 -19.16 -1.53
CA TYR A 36 -5.74 -19.37 -0.13
C TYR A 36 -4.55 -19.34 0.86
N ASP A 37 -3.32 -19.52 0.36
CA ASP A 37 -2.07 -19.42 1.11
C ASP A 37 -1.66 -17.98 1.42
N LYS A 38 -2.24 -16.99 0.72
CA LYS A 38 -1.90 -15.57 0.82
C LYS A 38 -3.01 -14.78 1.48
N GLY A 39 -2.72 -14.17 2.63
CA GLY A 39 -3.74 -13.40 3.34
C GLY A 39 -3.19 -12.40 4.32
N ILE A 40 -4.10 -11.56 4.82
CA ILE A 40 -3.80 -10.55 5.83
C ILE A 40 -4.80 -10.68 6.96
N ILE A 41 -4.30 -10.57 8.19
CA ILE A 41 -5.12 -10.50 9.40
C ILE A 41 -5.00 -9.10 9.98
N PHE A 42 -6.13 -8.44 10.21
CA PHE A 42 -6.24 -7.15 10.86
C PHE A 42 -6.96 -7.30 12.20
N GLU A 43 -6.32 -6.88 13.29
CA GLU A 43 -6.97 -6.71 14.59
C GLU A 43 -7.28 -5.22 14.79
N VAL A 44 -8.56 -4.86 14.76
CA VAL A 44 -9.01 -3.47 14.64
C VAL A 44 -10.29 -3.21 15.44
N PRO A 45 -10.46 -2.02 16.04
CA PRO A 45 -11.74 -1.62 16.66
C PRO A 45 -12.88 -1.56 15.63
N ARG A 46 -14.07 -2.04 16.03
CA ARG A 46 -15.25 -2.12 15.14
C ARG A 46 -15.61 -0.79 14.51
N PHE A 47 -15.71 0.24 15.35
CA PHE A 47 -16.16 1.56 14.92
C PHE A 47 -15.20 2.19 13.91
N SER A 48 -13.89 2.10 14.17
CA SER A 48 -12.86 2.58 13.26
C SER A 48 -12.87 1.84 11.92
N LEU A 49 -13.05 0.52 11.92
CA LEU A 49 -13.17 -0.28 10.68
C LEU A 49 -14.38 0.13 9.83
N ILE A 50 -15.54 0.32 10.46
CA ILE A 50 -16.75 0.70 9.73
C ILE A 50 -16.64 2.12 9.18
N GLN A 51 -16.10 3.05 9.96
CA GLN A 51 -15.90 4.43 9.50
C GLN A 51 -14.90 4.50 8.35
N SER A 52 -13.75 3.83 8.46
CA SER A 52 -12.72 3.90 7.43
C SER A 52 -13.21 3.35 6.09
N ILE A 53 -14.01 2.27 6.12
CA ILE A 53 -14.64 1.72 4.92
C ILE A 53 -15.73 2.63 4.38
N THR A 54 -16.57 3.20 5.25
CA THR A 54 -17.68 4.08 4.83
C THR A 54 -17.17 5.34 4.12
N PHE A 55 -16.07 5.91 4.61
CA PHE A 55 -15.50 7.14 4.07
C PHE A 55 -14.37 6.91 3.06
N ASN A 56 -14.02 5.66 2.75
CA ASN A 56 -12.86 5.30 1.91
C ASN A 56 -11.56 5.96 2.41
N ILE A 57 -11.26 5.81 3.70
CA ILE A 57 -10.08 6.33 4.39
C ILE A 57 -9.36 5.21 5.15
N PHE A 58 -9.18 4.06 4.52
CA PHE A 58 -8.54 2.91 5.18
C PHE A 58 -7.08 3.17 5.57
N ASP A 59 -6.41 4.11 4.90
CA ASP A 59 -5.04 4.53 5.24
C ASP A 59 -4.91 5.07 6.67
N ASP A 60 -5.96 5.68 7.22
CA ASP A 60 -5.94 6.22 8.57
C ASP A 60 -5.73 5.13 9.62
N LEU A 61 -6.25 3.92 9.37
CA LEU A 61 -6.01 2.76 10.22
C LEU A 61 -4.56 2.28 10.15
N LEU A 62 -3.91 2.45 9.00
CA LEU A 62 -2.55 2.02 8.74
C LEU A 62 -1.51 2.99 9.32
N ILE A 63 -1.73 4.30 9.16
CA ILE A 63 -0.78 5.34 9.56
C ILE A 63 -0.71 5.48 11.08
N GLY A 64 -1.84 5.38 11.78
CA GLY A 64 -1.90 5.67 13.22
C GLY A 64 -1.51 4.51 14.15
N ASN A 65 -1.01 3.38 13.63
CA ASN A 65 -0.84 2.14 14.40
C ASN A 65 -2.12 1.71 15.15
N PHE A 66 -3.30 2.10 14.65
CA PHE A 66 -4.60 1.83 15.28
C PHE A 66 -5.04 0.37 15.16
N MET A 67 -4.33 -0.43 14.37
CA MET A 67 -4.60 -1.84 14.19
C MET A 67 -3.31 -2.67 14.20
N LYS A 68 -3.42 -3.92 14.63
CA LYS A 68 -2.34 -4.90 14.43
C LYS A 68 -2.53 -5.59 13.10
N THR A 69 -1.42 -5.81 12.40
CA THR A 69 -1.42 -6.46 11.09
C THR A 69 -0.54 -7.68 11.11
N LYS A 70 -1.05 -8.81 10.59
CA LYS A 70 -0.25 -9.99 10.27
C LYS A 70 -0.39 -10.32 8.80
N VAL A 71 0.74 -10.49 8.12
CA VAL A 71 0.82 -10.82 6.69
C VAL A 71 1.23 -12.29 6.55
N LEU A 72 0.54 -13.05 5.70
CA LEU A 72 0.70 -14.50 5.52
C LEU A 72 0.93 -14.86 4.05
N GLY A 73 1.85 -15.80 3.77
CA GLY A 73 2.10 -16.33 2.42
C GLY A 73 2.88 -15.40 1.49
N PHE A 74 3.20 -14.20 1.94
CA PHE A 74 4.15 -13.31 1.30
C PHE A 74 5.48 -13.54 2.00
N GLY A 75 6.59 -13.77 1.29
CA GLY A 75 7.92 -14.04 1.87
C GLY A 75 8.53 -12.89 2.71
N GLY A 76 7.70 -12.03 3.29
CA GLY A 76 8.04 -10.90 4.15
C GLY A 76 6.87 -10.53 5.07
N LYS A 77 7.10 -9.52 5.93
CA LYS A 77 6.14 -9.10 6.98
C LYS A 77 5.42 -7.79 6.66
N GLN A 78 5.43 -7.33 5.41
CA GLN A 78 5.02 -5.98 5.03
C GLN A 78 3.78 -6.00 4.15
N LEU A 79 2.94 -4.97 4.32
CA LEU A 79 1.77 -4.75 3.46
C LEU A 79 2.15 -4.17 2.09
N TYR A 80 3.27 -3.45 2.02
CA TYR A 80 3.87 -3.01 0.77
C TYR A 80 4.63 -4.19 0.12
N PRO A 81 4.53 -4.40 -1.21
CA PRO A 81 3.91 -3.53 -2.22
C PRO A 81 2.44 -3.86 -2.55
N ILE A 82 1.77 -4.71 -1.77
CA ILE A 82 0.51 -5.32 -2.19
C ILE A 82 -0.70 -4.53 -1.69
N PHE A 83 -0.98 -4.56 -0.40
CA PHE A 83 -2.22 -4.03 0.14
C PHE A 83 -2.25 -2.49 0.15
N ASN A 84 -1.20 -1.84 0.68
CA ASN A 84 -1.17 -0.38 0.84
C ASN A 84 -1.33 0.38 -0.49
N PRO A 85 -0.69 -0.02 -1.59
CA PRO A 85 -0.93 0.64 -2.87
C PRO A 85 -2.35 0.39 -3.40
N ILE A 86 -2.88 -0.82 -3.25
CA ILE A 86 -4.16 -1.20 -3.86
C ILE A 86 -5.33 -0.52 -3.17
N ILE A 87 -5.45 -0.66 -1.83
CA ILE A 87 -6.63 -0.20 -1.10
C ILE A 87 -6.53 1.30 -0.78
N PRO A 88 -5.63 1.74 0.14
CA PRO A 88 -5.50 3.17 0.47
C PRO A 88 -5.23 4.10 -0.71
N LYS A 89 -4.35 3.73 -1.63
CA LYS A 89 -3.87 4.65 -2.66
C LYS A 89 -4.71 4.59 -3.94
N TYR A 90 -4.91 3.41 -4.51
CA TYR A 90 -5.60 3.31 -5.81
C TYR A 90 -7.11 3.26 -5.65
N TYR A 91 -7.61 2.48 -4.70
CA TYR A 91 -9.05 2.33 -4.54
C TYR A 91 -9.67 3.50 -3.78
N ASP A 92 -9.20 3.80 -2.57
CA ASP A 92 -9.80 4.83 -1.72
C ASP A 92 -9.68 6.24 -2.32
N GLN A 93 -8.48 6.61 -2.79
CA GLN A 93 -8.24 7.96 -3.32
C GLN A 93 -8.65 8.13 -4.79
N ALA A 94 -8.47 7.09 -5.63
CA ALA A 94 -8.65 7.19 -7.08
C ALA A 94 -9.77 6.29 -7.65
N LYS A 95 -10.46 5.50 -6.82
CA LYS A 95 -11.56 4.59 -7.20
C LYS A 95 -11.17 3.52 -8.23
N ILE A 96 -9.88 3.20 -8.34
CA ILE A 96 -9.36 2.20 -9.28
C ILE A 96 -9.56 0.80 -8.70
N LYS A 97 -10.15 -0.09 -9.50
CA LYS A 97 -10.43 -1.49 -9.14
C LYS A 97 -9.77 -2.48 -10.08
N THR A 98 -9.52 -2.09 -11.33
CA THR A 98 -9.06 -2.97 -12.41
C THR A 98 -7.66 -2.63 -12.91
N LYS A 99 -7.03 -3.59 -13.58
CA LYS A 99 -5.72 -3.37 -14.23
C LYS A 99 -5.79 -2.31 -15.34
N ASN A 100 -6.91 -2.26 -16.07
CA ASN A 100 -7.10 -1.29 -17.14
C ASN A 100 -7.25 0.13 -16.61
N GLU A 101 -8.04 0.33 -15.55
CA GLU A 101 -8.16 1.64 -14.87
C GLU A 101 -6.80 2.10 -14.32
N LEU A 102 -6.01 1.18 -13.75
CA LEU A 102 -4.67 1.49 -13.25
C LEU A 102 -3.73 1.91 -14.40
N LYS A 103 -3.83 1.26 -15.56
CA LYS A 103 -3.07 1.62 -16.76
C LYS A 103 -3.44 3.02 -17.27
N GLU A 104 -4.73 3.33 -17.35
CA GLU A 104 -5.20 4.67 -17.76
C GLU A 104 -4.80 5.74 -16.74
N TYR A 105 -4.85 5.43 -15.44
CA TYR A 105 -4.33 6.30 -14.39
C TYR A 105 -2.86 6.65 -14.63
N TYR A 106 -1.98 5.65 -14.82
CA TYR A 106 -0.57 5.93 -15.10
C TYR A 106 -0.35 6.68 -16.41
N LYS A 107 -1.10 6.36 -17.46
CA LYS A 107 -1.05 7.05 -18.74
C LYS A 107 -1.42 8.53 -18.61
N PHE A 108 -2.42 8.87 -17.80
CA PHE A 108 -2.77 10.24 -17.49
C PHE A 108 -1.59 11.02 -16.86
N TYR A 109 -0.96 10.47 -15.82
CA TYR A 109 0.20 11.12 -15.18
C TYR A 109 1.42 11.20 -16.10
N PHE A 110 1.67 10.15 -16.88
CA PHE A 110 2.72 10.14 -17.88
C PHE A 110 2.52 11.27 -18.90
N ASN A 111 1.31 11.42 -19.43
CA ASN A 111 1.01 12.44 -20.44
C ASN A 111 1.08 13.87 -19.89
N LYS A 112 0.82 14.06 -18.58
CA LYS A 112 0.88 15.38 -17.94
C LYS A 112 2.31 15.91 -17.81
N ASN A 113 3.29 15.04 -17.53
CA ASN A 113 4.70 15.43 -17.47
C ASN A 113 5.62 14.21 -17.69
N LYS A 114 5.91 13.91 -18.96
CA LYS A 114 6.66 12.70 -19.36
C LYS A 114 8.06 12.64 -18.76
N ILE A 115 8.83 13.73 -18.86
CA ILE A 115 10.22 13.78 -18.41
C ILE A 115 10.28 13.62 -16.88
N ASN A 116 9.48 14.40 -16.15
CA ASN A 116 9.48 14.32 -14.69
C ASN A 116 8.97 12.95 -14.20
N PHE A 117 7.98 12.37 -14.87
CA PHE A 117 7.48 11.04 -14.53
C PHE A 117 8.57 9.96 -14.68
N ILE A 118 9.32 9.98 -15.80
CA ILE A 118 10.45 9.08 -16.00
C ILE A 118 11.53 9.31 -14.93
N PHE A 119 11.86 10.57 -14.64
CA PHE A 119 12.86 10.91 -13.64
C PHE A 119 12.48 10.43 -12.24
N GLU A 120 11.22 10.62 -11.83
CA GLU A 120 10.72 10.15 -10.54
C GLU A 120 10.70 8.61 -10.45
N ILE A 121 10.38 7.90 -11.54
CA ILE A 121 10.50 6.44 -11.58
C ILE A 121 11.96 6.01 -11.40
N LEU A 122 12.90 6.60 -12.14
CA LEU A 122 14.32 6.27 -12.04
C LEU A 122 14.85 6.51 -10.63
N LYS A 123 14.54 7.68 -10.06
CA LYS A 123 14.89 8.07 -8.69
C LYS A 123 14.31 7.10 -7.66
N TYR A 124 13.05 6.69 -7.83
CA TYR A 124 12.43 5.70 -6.95
C TYR A 124 13.14 4.34 -7.03
N GLN A 125 13.37 3.82 -8.24
CA GLN A 125 14.01 2.51 -8.45
C GLN A 125 15.45 2.48 -7.93
N THR A 126 16.26 3.49 -8.26
CA THR A 126 17.63 3.61 -7.72
C THR A 126 17.60 3.69 -6.20
N SER A 127 16.69 4.47 -5.62
CA SER A 127 16.58 4.57 -4.15
C SER A 127 16.22 3.21 -3.50
N MET A 128 15.39 2.40 -4.13
CA MET A 128 15.06 1.04 -3.68
C MET A 128 16.30 0.12 -3.70
N VAL A 129 17.04 0.12 -4.81
CA VAL A 129 18.27 -0.68 -4.96
C VAL A 129 19.31 -0.27 -3.92
N ILE A 130 19.53 1.03 -3.74
CA ILE A 130 20.46 1.58 -2.76
C ILE A 130 20.06 1.16 -1.34
N ARG A 131 18.78 1.33 -0.96
CA ARG A 131 18.29 0.94 0.38
C ARG A 131 18.43 -0.56 0.65
N LYS A 132 18.32 -1.40 -0.38
CA LYS A 132 18.46 -2.85 -0.24
C LYS A 132 19.92 -3.27 -0.05
N ASN A 133 20.85 -2.59 -0.73
CA ASN A 133 22.25 -3.01 -0.82
C ASN A 133 23.20 -2.25 0.13
N ILE A 134 22.81 -1.09 0.66
CA ILE A 134 23.63 -0.30 1.58
C ILE A 134 23.07 -0.45 3.00
N SER A 135 23.91 -0.90 3.94
CA SER A 135 23.52 -0.97 5.36
C SER A 135 23.25 0.42 5.94
N THR A 136 22.22 0.54 6.76
CA THR A 136 21.81 1.79 7.42
C THR A 136 22.89 2.37 8.35
N ASN A 137 23.89 1.57 8.72
CA ASN A 137 25.04 1.96 9.55
C ASN A 137 26.21 2.58 8.78
N ASN A 138 26.11 2.73 7.46
CA ASN A 138 27.20 3.33 6.68
C ASN A 138 27.16 4.87 6.76
N LYS A 139 28.31 5.52 7.05
CA LYS A 139 28.47 6.99 7.11
C LYS A 139 27.94 7.68 5.83
N LEU A 140 28.04 7.01 4.67
CA LEU A 140 27.49 7.49 3.41
C LEU A 140 25.96 7.63 3.44
N TYR A 141 25.24 6.67 4.00
CA TYR A 141 23.77 6.72 4.11
C TYR A 141 23.32 7.89 5.01
N GLN A 142 24.02 8.11 6.12
CA GLN A 142 23.76 9.23 7.03
C GLN A 142 24.05 10.60 6.38
N ASN A 143 25.11 10.70 5.56
CA ASN A 143 25.45 11.93 4.86
C ASN A 143 24.50 12.23 3.68
N ILE A 144 24.04 11.21 2.96
CA ILE A 144 23.00 11.37 1.92
C ILE A 144 21.68 11.86 2.55
N GLY A 145 21.33 11.37 3.74
CA GLY A 145 20.18 11.87 4.51
C GLY A 145 20.29 13.36 4.89
N LYS A 146 21.51 13.87 5.12
CA LYS A 146 21.78 15.29 5.39
C LYS A 146 21.67 16.16 4.14
N LEU A 147 22.18 15.68 2.99
CA LEU A 147 22.04 16.37 1.70
C LEU A 147 20.57 16.55 1.28
N ARG A 148 19.71 15.57 1.60
CA ARG A 148 18.26 15.66 1.35
C ARG A 148 17.59 16.82 2.11
N LYS A 149 18.08 17.20 3.30
CA LYS A 149 17.56 18.35 4.06
C LYS A 149 17.99 19.70 3.47
N ILE A 150 19.08 19.73 2.71
CA ILE A 150 19.62 20.96 2.10
C ILE A 150 18.86 21.30 0.81
N GLY A 151 18.43 20.30 0.03
CA GLY A 151 17.71 20.49 -1.25
C GLY A 151 16.18 20.61 -1.17
N LEU A 152 15.57 20.67 0.02
CA LEU A 152 14.12 20.82 0.20
C LEU A 152 13.68 22.25 0.60
N LYS A 153 14.59 23.23 0.56
CA LYS A 153 14.21 24.64 0.80
C LYS A 153 13.52 25.33 -0.38
N ASP A 154 13.56 24.75 -1.58
CA ASP A 154 13.14 25.48 -2.79
C ASP A 154 11.86 24.96 -3.47
N PHE A 155 11.11 24.01 -2.88
CA PHE A 155 9.94 23.41 -3.56
C PHE A 155 8.78 22.99 -2.63
N PHE A 156 8.47 23.79 -1.61
CA PHE A 156 7.16 23.76 -0.93
C PHE A 156 6.48 25.12 -1.03
#